data_AF-A0A6I6UB43-F1
#
_entry.id   AF-A0A6I6UB43-F1
#
_cell.length_a   1.000
_cell.length_b   1.000
_cell.length_c   1.000
_cell.angle_alpha   90.00
_cell.angle_beta   90.00
_cell.angle_gamma   90.00
#
_symmetry.space_group_name_H-M   'P 1'
#
loop_
_entity.id
_entity.type
_entity.pdbx_description
1 polymer ?
#
loop_
_entity_poly.entity_id
_entity_poly.type
_entity_poly.pdbx_seq_one_letter_code
_entity_poly.pdbx_strand_id
1 'polypeptide(L)' 'MKLKYFNDTGRDISIHPGTLASGTKCDINIIKPLEEREFFLPEDTYPWVKMWDYGKEQGLSILVSPIKD' A
#
# COMPACT_ATOMS: atom_id res chain seq x y z
N MET A 1 11.17 -8.11 4.82
CA MET A 1 11.47 -7.18 3.69
C MET A 1 10.81 -5.82 3.96
N LYS A 2 11.35 -4.70 3.47
CA LYS A 2 10.74 -3.36 3.61
C LYS A 2 10.52 -2.70 2.24
N LEU A 3 9.31 -2.22 1.98
CA LEU A 3 8.97 -1.39 0.83
C LEU A 3 8.70 0.03 1.29
N LYS A 4 9.30 1.02 0.63
CA LYS A 4 8.94 2.43 0.75
C LYS A 4 8.10 2.85 -0.44
N TYR A 5 6.96 3.46 -0.19
CA TYR A 5 6.10 4.05 -1.20
C TYR A 5 6.07 5.57 -1.01
N PHE A 6 6.18 6.34 -2.09
CA PHE A 6 6.01 7.79 -2.08
C PHE A 6 4.78 8.14 -2.91
N ASN A 7 3.85 8.90 -2.34
CA ASN A 7 2.63 9.28 -3.03
C ASN A 7 2.85 10.49 -3.95
N ASP A 8 3.23 10.23 -5.19
CA ASP A 8 3.36 11.24 -6.26
C ASP A 8 2.09 11.41 -7.10
N THR A 9 0.98 10.76 -6.71
CA THR A 9 -0.26 10.73 -7.51
C THR A 9 -1.07 12.03 -7.45
N GLY A 10 -0.74 12.91 -6.50
CA GLY A 10 -1.50 14.14 -6.23
C GLY A 10 -2.87 13.90 -5.57
N ARG A 11 -3.20 12.67 -5.19
CA ARG A 11 -4.47 12.27 -4.57
C ARG A 11 -4.24 11.56 -3.24
N ASP A 12 -5.24 11.57 -2.37
CA ASP A 12 -5.24 10.75 -1.15
C ASP A 12 -5.33 9.26 -1.52
N ILE A 13 -4.51 8.42 -0.86
CA ILE A 13 -4.48 6.97 -1.08
C ILE A 13 -4.86 6.24 0.20
N SER A 14 -5.87 5.39 0.12
CA SER A 14 -6.27 4.48 1.20
C SER A 14 -5.47 3.16 1.15
N ILE A 15 -5.36 2.48 2.28
CA ILE A 15 -4.76 1.14 2.34
C ILE A 15 -5.85 0.11 2.09
N HIS A 16 -5.69 -0.71 1.05
CA HIS A 16 -6.60 -1.82 0.77
C HIS A 16 -6.55 -2.85 1.92
N PRO A 17 -7.68 -3.32 2.47
CA PRO A 17 -7.71 -4.24 3.62
C PRO A 17 -6.90 -5.53 3.41
N GLY A 18 -6.82 -5.98 2.16
CA GLY A 18 -5.99 -7.12 1.75
C GLY A 18 -4.50 -6.98 2.13
N THR A 19 -3.98 -5.76 2.29
CA THR A 19 -2.59 -5.51 2.71
C THR A 19 -2.35 -6.12 4.09
N LEU A 20 -3.21 -5.81 5.07
CA LEU A 20 -3.11 -6.32 6.42
C LEU A 20 -3.43 -7.82 6.48
N ALA A 21 -4.47 -8.25 5.74
CA ALA A 21 -4.87 -9.66 5.69
C ALA A 21 -3.78 -10.58 5.14
N SER A 22 -2.90 -10.04 4.28
CA SER A 22 -1.77 -10.76 3.69
C SER A 22 -0.52 -10.84 4.60
N GLY A 23 -0.57 -10.20 5.78
CA GLY A 23 0.55 -10.18 6.74
C GLY A 23 1.52 -9.01 6.57
N THR A 24 1.30 -8.13 5.59
CA THR A 24 2.02 -6.85 5.49
C THR A 24 1.57 -5.91 6.61
N LYS A 25 2.53 -5.31 7.32
CA LYS A 25 2.26 -4.30 8.36
C LYS A 25 2.59 -2.90 7.84
N CYS A 26 1.74 -1.93 8.10
CA CYS A 26 1.97 -0.52 7.79
C CYS A 26 1.06 0.36 8.65
N ASP A 27 1.30 1.68 8.66
CA ASP A 27 0.27 2.63 9.09
C ASP A 27 -0.92 2.54 8.12
N ILE A 28 -2.14 2.52 8.64
CA ILE A 28 -3.40 2.39 7.90
C ILE A 28 -4.06 3.73 7.59
N ASN A 29 -3.51 4.83 8.10
CA ASN A 29 -3.95 6.18 7.77
C ASN A 29 -3.85 6.42 6.26
N ILE A 30 -4.67 7.33 5.74
CA ILE A 30 -4.54 7.79 4.35
C ILE A 30 -3.12 8.29 4.11
N ILE A 31 -2.54 7.90 2.98
CA ILE A 31 -1.26 8.43 2.49
C ILE A 31 -1.58 9.71 1.74
N LYS A 32 -1.21 10.86 2.29
CA LYS A 32 -1.41 12.19 1.70
C LYS A 32 -0.49 12.36 0.48
N PRO A 33 -0.81 13.29 -0.44
CA PRO A 33 0.13 13.69 -1.49
C PRO A 33 1.49 14.08 -0.91
N LEU A 34 2.55 13.61 -1.54
CA LEU A 34 3.95 13.81 -1.15
C LEU A 34 4.35 13.20 0.21
N GLU A 35 3.55 12.26 0.72
CA GLU A 35 3.87 11.48 1.92
C GLU A 35 4.60 10.17 1.55
N GLU A 36 5.57 9.77 2.38
CA GLU A 36 6.15 8.44 2.35
C GLU A 36 5.39 7.47 3.26
N ARG A 37 5.21 6.23 2.81
CA ARG A 37 4.68 5.13 3.62
C ARG A 37 5.61 3.93 3.58
N GLU A 38 5.93 3.40 4.75
CA GLU A 38 6.67 2.14 4.89
C GLU A 38 5.70 0.96 5.03
N PHE A 39 5.97 -0.09 4.27
CA PHE A 39 5.30 -1.39 4.36
C PHE A 39 6.34 -2.44 4.77
N PHE A 40 6.04 -3.15 5.86
CA PHE A 40 6.87 -4.21 6.43
C PHE A 40 6.27 -5.56 6.05
N LEU A 41 6.96 -6.25 5.16
CA LEU A 41 6.55 -7.56 4.65
C LEU A 41 7.24 -8.66 5.46
N PRO A 42 6.61 -9.84 5.60
CA PRO A 42 7.25 -11.03 6.16
C PRO A 42 8.63 -11.33 5.55
N GLU A 43 9.46 -12.04 6.31
CA GLU A 43 10.75 -12.52 5.81
C GLU A 43 10.57 -13.50 4.64
N ASP A 44 11.57 -13.56 3.76
CA ASP A 44 11.58 -14.41 2.55
C ASP A 44 10.36 -14.20 1.63
N THR A 45 9.92 -12.95 1.48
CA THR A 45 8.86 -12.55 0.55
C THR A 45 9.24 -11.31 -0.24
N TYR A 46 8.59 -11.13 -1.39
CA TYR A 46 8.73 -9.98 -2.26
C TYR A 46 7.44 -9.15 -2.27
N PRO A 47 7.54 -7.82 -2.44
CA PRO A 47 6.37 -6.96 -2.54
C PRO A 47 5.68 -7.12 -3.90
N TRP A 48 4.41 -7.50 -3.86
CA TRP A 48 3.49 -7.34 -4.98
C TRP A 48 2.56 -6.16 -4.69
N VAL A 49 2.62 -5.15 -5.56
CA VAL A 49 1.90 -3.89 -5.38
C VAL A 49 0.82 -3.76 -6.45
N LYS A 50 -0.39 -3.42 -6.03
CA LYS A 50 -1.50 -3.11 -6.95
C LYS A 50 -2.27 -1.89 -6.46
N MET A 51 -2.62 -1.01 -7.38
CA MET A 51 -3.41 0.18 -7.11
C MET A 51 -4.76 0.07 -7.84
N TRP A 52 -5.84 0.46 -7.17
CA TRP A 52 -7.16 0.64 -7.80
C TRP A 52 -7.53 2.11 -7.76
N ASP A 53 -8.21 2.54 -8.82
CA ASP A 53 -8.89 3.83 -8.88
C ASP A 53 -10.39 3.59 -8.85
N TYR A 54 -11.02 3.88 -7.71
CA TYR A 54 -12.47 3.78 -7.55
C TYR A 54 -13.20 5.07 -7.94
N GLY A 55 -12.51 5.99 -8.62
CA GLY A 55 -13.06 7.26 -9.06
C GLY A 55 -13.11 8.30 -7.94
N LYS A 56 -13.86 9.40 -8.20
CA LYS A 56 -13.83 10.60 -7.35
C LYS A 56 -14.38 10.39 -5.94
N GLU A 57 -15.29 9.44 -5.74
CA GLU A 57 -15.99 9.24 -4.46
C GLU A 57 -15.20 8.38 -3.48
N GLN A 58 -14.49 7.36 -3.99
CA GLN A 58 -13.79 6.36 -3.17
C GLN A 58 -12.26 6.48 -3.25
N GLY A 59 -11.75 7.20 -4.26
CA GLY A 59 -10.34 7.55 -4.37
C GLY A 59 -9.44 6.37 -4.79
N LEU A 60 -8.14 6.56 -4.56
CA LEU A 60 -7.13 5.54 -4.81
C LEU A 60 -6.99 4.59 -3.63
N SER A 61 -6.72 3.32 -3.91
CA SER A 61 -6.44 2.32 -2.88
C SER A 61 -5.26 1.44 -3.26
N ILE A 62 -4.28 1.33 -2.37
CA ILE A 62 -3.07 0.53 -2.57
C ILE A 62 -3.14 -0.80 -1.81
N LEU A 63 -2.89 -1.90 -2.52
CA LEU A 63 -2.60 -3.22 -1.95
C LEU A 63 -1.10 -3.47 -2.03
N VAL A 64 -0.52 -3.86 -0.90
CA VAL A 64 0.83 -4.42 -0.83
C VAL A 64 0.75 -5.79 -0.21
N SER A 65 0.91 -6.83 -1.03
CA SER A 65 0.89 -8.23 -0.59
C SER A 65 2.29 -8.83 -0.68
N PRO A 66 2.72 -9.65 0.28
CA PRO A 66 3.87 -10.50 0.09
C PRO A 66 3.54 -11.61 -0.90
N ILE A 67 4.49 -11.93 -1.76
CA ILE A 67 4.49 -13.13 -2.59
C ILE A 67 5.79 -13.91 -2.36
N LYS A 68 5.72 -15.22 -2.57
CA LYS A 68 6.88 -16.13 -2.60
C LYS A 68 7.01 -16.66 -4.02
N ASP A 69 8.24 -16.88 -4.46
CA ASP A 69 8.51 -17.64 -5.69
C ASP A 69 8.15 -19.12 -5.51
#